data_AF-A0A815RBP7-F1
#
_entry.id   AF-A0A815RBP7-F1
#
_cell.length_a   1.000
_cell.length_b   1.000
_cell.length_c   1.000
_cell.angle_alpha   90.00
_cell.angle_beta   90.00
_cell.angle_gamma   90.00
#
_symmetry.space_group_name_H-M   'P 1'
#
loop_
_entity.id
_entity.type
_entity.pdbx_description
1 polymer ?
#
loop_
_entity_poly.entity_id
_entity_poly.type
_entity_poly.pdbx_seq_one_letter_code
_entity_poly.pdbx_strand_id
1 'polypeptide(L)'
;MPDVPIDIISIVAEQRNTNSTDFDDLYQYRIIIQHGPFQWKICKLYQHFIILNNALTKLSKGKTSTREADESSAWPSLPISKDKLIDDEGNNDPQICQLFSDYLNNVVRNSKCRTHPVTASVF
;
A
#
# COMPACT_ATOMS: atom_id res chain seq x y z
N MET A 1 -21.02 -12.84 4.07
CA MET A 1 -20.32 -12.82 2.76
C MET A 1 -19.26 -13.90 2.81
N PRO A 2 -19.10 -14.75 1.78
CA PRO A 2 -17.99 -15.69 1.73
C PRO A 2 -16.66 -14.93 1.80
N ASP A 3 -15.68 -15.49 2.51
CA ASP A 3 -14.38 -14.87 2.74
C ASP A 3 -13.50 -15.08 1.50
N VAL A 4 -13.84 -14.37 0.42
CA VAL A 4 -13.09 -14.45 -0.84
C VAL A 4 -11.77 -13.68 -0.63
N PRO A 5 -10.62 -14.28 -0.96
CA PRO A 5 -9.32 -13.64 -0.81
C PRO A 5 -9.21 -12.44 -1.75
N ILE A 6 -8.61 -11.36 -1.23
CA ILE A 6 -8.20 -10.20 -2.01
C ILE A 6 -6.69 -10.33 -2.20
N ASP A 7 -6.24 -10.29 -3.46
CA ASP A 7 -4.82 -10.33 -3.81
C ASP A 7 -4.45 -9.16 -4.72
N ILE A 8 -3.27 -8.59 -4.50
CA ILE A 8 -2.68 -7.60 -5.39
C ILE A 8 -1.80 -8.35 -6.39
N ILE A 9 -2.23 -8.36 -7.66
CA ILE A 9 -1.55 -9.11 -8.73
C ILE A 9 -0.29 -8.38 -9.17
N SER A 10 -0.38 -7.06 -9.36
CA SER A 10 0.72 -6.27 -9.90
C SER A 10 0.58 -4.81 -9.54
N ILE A 11 1.72 -4.16 -9.34
CA ILE A 11 1.84 -2.71 -9.26
C ILE A 11 2.82 -2.26 -10.33
N VAL A 12 2.46 -1.22 -11.07
CA VAL A 12 3.32 -0.63 -12.10
C VAL A 12 3.38 0.88 -11.87
N ALA A 13 4.59 1.42 -11.80
CA ALA A 13 4.81 2.86 -11.80
C ALA A 13 4.64 3.40 -13.23
N GLU A 14 3.82 4.42 -13.39
CA GLU A 14 3.56 5.12 -14.64
C GLU A 14 3.97 6.57 -14.49
N GLN A 15 4.81 7.05 -15.40
CA GLN A 15 5.20 8.45 -15.45
C GLN A 15 4.04 9.29 -16.01
N ARG A 16 3.64 10.34 -15.30
CA ARG A 16 2.51 11.22 -15.66
C ARG A 16 2.97 12.53 -16.29
N ASN A 17 3.99 13.15 -15.71
CA ASN A 17 4.46 14.47 -16.11
C ASN A 17 5.98 14.49 -16.03
N THR A 18 6.65 14.67 -17.17
CA THR A 18 8.12 14.73 -17.24
C THR A 18 8.68 16.08 -16.78
N ASN A 19 7.81 17.08 -16.56
CA ASN A 19 8.22 18.46 -16.31
C ASN A 19 8.01 18.89 -14.84
N SER A 20 7.50 18.01 -13.98
CA SER A 20 7.39 18.30 -12.54
C SER A 20 8.63 17.82 -11.79
N THR A 21 8.93 18.48 -10.68
CA THR A 21 9.97 18.05 -9.74
C THR A 21 9.39 17.34 -8.52
N ASP A 22 8.07 17.34 -8.34
CA ASP A 22 7.40 16.58 -7.27
C ASP A 22 7.13 15.15 -7.72
N PHE A 23 7.53 14.17 -6.90
CA PHE A 23 7.34 12.75 -7.18
C PHE A 23 5.87 12.39 -7.41
N ASP A 24 4.96 12.96 -6.62
CA ASP A 24 3.53 12.65 -6.72
C ASP A 24 2.90 13.22 -8.01
N ASP A 25 3.57 14.18 -8.66
CA ASP A 25 3.21 14.67 -9.99
C ASP A 25 3.94 13.89 -11.12
N LEU A 26 5.16 13.44 -10.85
CA LEU A 26 5.99 12.68 -11.78
C LEU A 26 5.44 11.27 -12.02
N TYR A 27 5.01 10.57 -10.96
CA TYR A 27 4.65 9.17 -11.01
C TYR A 27 3.30 8.87 -10.35
N GLN A 28 2.56 7.94 -10.95
CA GLN A 28 1.45 7.24 -10.30
C GLN A 28 1.68 5.74 -10.33
N TYR A 29 1.06 5.03 -9.41
CA TYR A 29 1.08 3.58 -9.37
C TYR A 29 -0.26 3.03 -9.83
N ARG A 30 -0.22 2.25 -10.90
CA ARG A 30 -1.35 1.42 -11.33
C ARG A 30 -1.31 0.12 -10.55
N ILE A 31 -2.37 -0.15 -9.80
CA ILE A 31 -2.52 -1.33 -8.96
C ILE A 31 -3.61 -2.21 -9.56
N ILE A 32 -3.30 -3.49 -9.73
CA ILE A 32 -4.25 -4.50 -10.20
C ILE A 32 -4.62 -5.40 -9.02
N ILE A 33 -5.91 -5.41 -8.70
CA ILE A 33 -6.49 -6.13 -7.56
C ILE A 33 -7.39 -7.23 -8.10
N GLN A 34 -7.32 -8.41 -7.48
CA GLN A 34 -8.23 -9.52 -7.76
C GLN A 34 -8.98 -9.94 -6.48
N HIS A 35 -10.27 -10.19 -6.63
CA HIS A 35 -11.13 -10.77 -5.60
C HIS A 35 -12.05 -11.80 -6.25
N GLY A 36 -11.66 -13.07 -6.17
CA GLY A 36 -12.33 -14.14 -6.89
C GLY A 36 -12.26 -13.94 -8.41
N PRO A 37 -13.40 -13.94 -9.15
CA PRO A 37 -13.42 -13.75 -10.59
C PRO A 37 -13.34 -12.27 -11.01
N PHE A 38 -13.41 -11.34 -10.05
CA PHE A 38 -13.42 -9.91 -10.33
C PHE A 38 -12.02 -9.33 -10.25
N GLN A 39 -11.73 -8.42 -11.18
CA GLN A 39 -10.47 -7.71 -11.26
C GLN A 39 -10.74 -6.21 -11.35
N TRP A 40 -10.05 -5.42 -10.53
CA TRP A 40 -10.09 -3.96 -10.59
C TRP A 40 -8.71 -3.40 -10.88
N LYS A 41 -8.72 -2.24 -11.53
CA LYS A 41 -7.53 -1.44 -11.80
C LYS A 41 -7.74 -0.08 -11.17
N ILE A 42 -6.87 0.29 -10.26
CA ILE A 42 -6.91 1.59 -9.61
C ILE A 42 -5.57 2.30 -9.82
N CYS A 43 -5.61 3.63 -9.85
CA CYS A 43 -4.40 4.46 -9.93
C CYS A 43 -4.27 5.23 -8.63
N LYS A 44 -3.09 5.15 -8.00
CA LYS A 44 -2.79 5.82 -6.73
C LYS A 44 -1.42 6.49 -6.77
N LEU A 45 -1.34 7.67 -6.17
CA LEU A 45 -0.08 8.37 -5.91
C LEU A 45 0.64 7.80 -4.68
N TYR A 46 1.93 8.08 -4.54
CA TYR A 46 2.71 7.64 -3.38
C TYR A 46 2.15 8.19 -2.06
N GLN A 47 1.65 9.44 -2.07
CA GLN A 47 0.97 10.04 -0.93
C GLN A 47 -0.19 9.17 -0.38
N HIS A 48 -0.89 8.42 -1.22
CA HIS A 48 -1.97 7.53 -0.76
C HIS A 48 -1.44 6.37 0.08
N PHE A 49 -0.26 5.84 -0.24
CA PHE A 49 0.39 4.80 0.57
C PHE A 49 0.87 5.37 1.90
N ILE A 50 1.36 6.61 1.93
CA ILE A 50 1.70 7.30 3.19
C ILE A 50 0.47 7.46 4.08
N ILE A 51 -0.66 7.92 3.51
CA ILE A 51 -1.91 8.08 4.24
C ILE A 51 -2.38 6.74 4.82
N LEU A 52 -2.33 5.67 4.01
CA LEU A 52 -2.67 4.32 4.45
C LEU A 52 -1.78 3.89 5.62
N ASN A 53 -0.46 3.97 5.45
CA ASN A 53 0.50 3.57 6.47
C ASN A 53 0.35 4.36 7.77
N ASN A 54 0.14 5.68 7.69
CA ASN A 54 -0.09 6.53 8.86
C ASN A 54 -1.38 6.17 9.58
N ALA A 55 -2.45 5.86 8.85
CA ALA A 55 -3.71 5.40 9.43
C ALA A 55 -3.53 4.05 10.15
N LEU A 56 -2.88 3.07 9.50
CA LEU A 56 -2.61 1.75 10.08
C LEU A 56 -1.69 1.84 11.31
N THR A 57 -0.66 2.69 11.27
CA THR A 57 0.28 2.90 12.39
C THR A 57 -0.38 3.63 13.57
N LYS A 58 -1.33 4.53 13.33
CA LYS A 58 -2.10 5.15 14.43
C LYS A 58 -2.97 4.12 15.16
N LEU A 59 -3.52 3.15 14.45
CA LEU A 59 -4.32 2.07 15.05
C LEU A 59 -3.46 1.14 15.91
N SER A 60 -2.23 0.86 15.49
CA SER A 60 -1.31 0.02 16.28
C SER A 60 -0.93 0.68 17.61
N LYS A 61 -0.78 2.02 17.63
CA LYS A 61 -0.44 2.80 18.83
C LYS A 61 -1.63 3.10 19.75
N GLY A 62 -2.87 2.94 19.26
CA GLY A 62 -4.10 3.29 19.98
C GLY A 62 -4.61 2.25 20.98
N LYS A 63 -3.99 1.06 21.09
CA LYS A 63 -4.39 0.01 22.06
C LYS A 63 -3.32 -0.19 23.15
N THR A 64 -3.24 0.75 24.09
CA THR A 64 -2.82 0.43 25.46
C THR A 64 -4.05 -0.06 26.23
N SER A 65 -4.43 -1.32 26.05
CA SER A 65 -5.35 -1.99 26.98
C SER A 65 -4.83 -3.39 27.25
N THR A 66 -4.51 -3.60 28.51
CA THR A 66 -3.95 -4.80 29.13
C THR A 66 -4.86 -6.00 28.92
N ARG A 67 -4.53 -6.88 27.97
CA ARG A 67 -4.54 -8.34 28.11
C ARG A 67 -4.28 -9.00 26.76
N GLU A 68 -3.60 -10.14 26.85
CA GLU A 68 -3.40 -11.17 25.83
C GLU A 68 -2.31 -10.88 24.80
N ALA A 69 -1.14 -11.42 25.15
CA ALA A 69 -0.22 -11.99 24.19
C ALA A 69 -0.99 -13.01 23.34
N ASP A 70 -1.33 -12.66 22.11
CA ASP A 70 -1.35 -13.61 21.01
C ASP A 70 -1.39 -12.86 19.67
N GLU A 71 -0.62 -13.40 18.72
CA GLU A 71 -0.32 -12.88 17.38
C GLU A 71 0.59 -11.64 17.32
N SER A 72 1.89 -11.93 17.21
CA SER A 72 2.93 -11.10 16.59
C SER A 72 2.67 -10.82 15.11
N SER A 73 1.46 -10.39 14.74
CA SER A 73 1.20 -9.83 13.41
C SER A 73 1.65 -8.37 13.43
N ALA A 74 2.94 -8.17 13.16
CA ALA A 74 3.50 -6.84 13.00
C ALA A 74 2.66 -6.09 11.96
N TRP A 75 2.17 -4.90 12.31
CA TRP A 75 1.43 -4.06 11.37
C TRP A 75 2.34 -3.79 10.16
N PRO A 76 1.84 -3.97 8.93
CA PRO A 76 2.65 -3.75 7.75
C PRO A 76 3.13 -2.30 7.74
N SER A 77 4.45 -2.12 7.58
CA SER A 77 5.11 -0.83 7.49
C SER A 77 5.43 -0.48 6.05
N LEU A 78 5.32 0.80 5.71
CA LEU A 78 5.74 1.28 4.40
C LEU A 78 7.21 0.89 4.12
N PRO A 79 7.51 0.24 2.99
CA PRO A 79 8.83 -0.36 2.77
C PRO A 79 9.91 0.68 2.43
N ILE A 80 9.54 1.85 1.88
CA ILE A 80 10.45 2.84 1.31
C ILE A 80 10.01 4.26 1.69
N SER A 81 10.97 5.17 1.92
CA SER A 81 10.75 6.62 2.12
C SER A 81 10.70 7.37 0.77
N LYS A 82 10.05 8.54 0.74
CA LYS A 82 9.90 9.36 -0.49
C LYS A 82 11.25 9.64 -1.17
N ASP A 83 12.29 9.85 -0.36
CA ASP A 83 13.65 10.20 -0.81
C ASP A 83 14.40 9.06 -1.50
N LYS A 84 13.86 7.83 -1.46
CA LYS A 84 14.46 6.63 -2.06
C LYS A 84 13.58 6.03 -3.18
N LEU A 85 12.59 6.80 -3.66
CA LEU A 85 11.68 6.33 -4.71
C LEU A 85 12.20 6.54 -6.12
N ILE A 86 13.27 7.32 -6.24
CA ILE A 86 13.91 7.64 -7.50
C ILE A 86 15.37 7.18 -7.34
N ASP A 87 15.90 6.48 -8.33
CA ASP A 87 17.33 6.19 -8.40
C ASP A 87 18.14 7.47 -8.71
N ASP A 88 19.47 7.37 -8.68
CA ASP A 88 20.36 8.49 -8.99
C ASP A 88 20.17 9.02 -10.44
N GLU A 89 19.46 8.28 -11.29
CA GLU A 89 19.17 8.59 -12.70
C GLU A 89 17.79 9.24 -12.92
N GLY A 90 16.96 9.42 -11.88
CA GLY A 90 15.63 10.01 -12.04
C GLY A 90 14.50 9.01 -12.32
N ASN A 91 14.78 7.71 -12.32
CA ASN A 91 13.84 6.66 -12.66
C ASN A 91 13.25 6.00 -11.41
N ASN A 92 12.00 5.53 -11.53
CA ASN A 92 11.37 4.70 -10.52
C ASN A 92 11.94 3.28 -10.61
N ASP A 93 12.69 2.86 -9.60
CA ASP A 93 13.26 1.51 -9.54
C ASP A 93 12.13 0.45 -9.53
N PRO A 94 12.09 -0.50 -10.48
CA PRO A 94 11.08 -1.54 -10.53
C PRO A 94 11.00 -2.40 -9.25
N GLN A 95 12.06 -2.46 -8.43
CA GLN A 95 12.02 -3.13 -7.12
C GLN A 95 11.05 -2.45 -6.15
N ILE A 96 10.81 -1.14 -6.29
CA ILE A 96 9.87 -0.37 -5.48
C ILE A 96 8.43 -0.88 -5.69
N CYS A 97 8.07 -1.18 -6.92
CA CYS A 97 6.74 -1.71 -7.24
C CYS A 97 6.50 -3.09 -6.59
N GLN A 98 7.53 -3.93 -6.55
CA GLN A 98 7.46 -5.21 -5.85
C GLN A 98 7.28 -5.01 -4.34
N LEU A 99 8.04 -4.11 -3.73
CA LEU A 99 7.94 -3.79 -2.31
C LEU A 99 6.55 -3.25 -1.94
N PHE A 100 5.95 -2.40 -2.78
CA PHE A 100 4.57 -1.97 -2.57
C PHE A 100 3.56 -3.10 -2.75
N SER A 101 3.79 -4.02 -3.68
CA SER A 101 2.93 -5.19 -3.88
C SER A 101 2.92 -6.05 -2.62
N ASP A 102 4.09 -6.35 -2.06
CA ASP A 102 4.23 -7.13 -0.85
C ASP A 102 3.59 -6.43 0.36
N TYR A 103 3.81 -5.11 0.48
CA TYR A 103 3.18 -4.28 1.50
C TYR A 103 1.65 -4.33 1.43
N LEU A 104 1.06 -4.07 0.27
CA LEU A 104 -0.40 -4.06 0.11
C LEU A 104 -1.00 -5.46 0.28
N ASN A 105 -0.32 -6.51 -0.19
CA ASN A 105 -0.73 -7.89 0.04
C ASN A 105 -0.76 -8.21 1.54
N ASN A 106 0.22 -7.75 2.32
CA ASN A 106 0.20 -7.89 3.78
C ASN A 106 -0.95 -7.10 4.43
N VAL A 107 -1.29 -5.92 3.91
CA VAL A 107 -2.43 -5.12 4.39
C VAL A 107 -3.75 -5.85 4.13
N VAL A 108 -4.01 -6.35 2.91
CA VAL A 108 -5.30 -6.99 2.58
C VAL A 108 -5.46 -8.37 3.20
N ARG A 109 -4.36 -9.09 3.45
CA ARG A 109 -4.36 -10.39 4.16
C ARG A 109 -4.47 -10.24 5.67
N ASN A 110 -4.14 -9.08 6.23
CA ASN A 110 -4.30 -8.81 7.65
C ASN A 110 -5.76 -8.43 7.97
N SER A 111 -6.46 -9.29 8.70
CA SER A 111 -7.87 -9.10 9.07
C SER A 111 -8.15 -7.80 9.85
N LYS A 112 -7.20 -7.35 10.67
CA LYS A 112 -7.28 -6.08 11.43
C LYS A 112 -7.18 -4.86 10.51
N CYS A 113 -6.44 -4.98 9.40
CA CYS A 113 -6.32 -3.92 8.40
C CYS A 113 -7.50 -3.92 7.42
N ARG A 114 -7.97 -5.10 6.97
CA ARG A 114 -9.07 -5.26 6.00
C ARG A 114 -10.39 -4.65 6.47
N THR A 115 -10.68 -4.73 7.75
CA THR A 115 -11.93 -4.20 8.35
C THR A 115 -11.91 -2.68 8.58
N HIS A 116 -10.79 -2.02 8.33
CA HIS A 116 -10.64 -0.60 8.59
C HIS A 116 -11.15 0.27 7.42
N PRO A 117 -11.94 1.33 7.67
CA PRO A 117 -12.51 2.18 6.61
C PRO A 117 -11.48 2.82 5.68
N VAL A 118 -10.28 3.13 6.18
CA VAL A 118 -9.21 3.73 5.36
C VAL A 118 -8.70 2.73 4.32
N THR A 119 -8.65 1.44 4.63
CA THR A 119 -8.25 0.40 3.67
C THR A 119 -9.24 0.38 2.49
N ALA A 120 -10.54 0.51 2.76
CA ALA A 120 -11.59 0.62 1.74
C ALA A 120 -11.58 1.96 0.97
N SER A 121 -10.89 3.00 1.45
CA SER A 121 -10.71 4.26 0.70
C SER A 121 -9.54 4.21 -0.28
N VAL A 122 -8.62 3.27 -0.06
CA VAL A 122 -7.44 3.05 -0.91
C VAL A 122 -7.73 2.02 -2.00
N PHE A 123 -8.63 1.06 -1.76
CA PHE A 123 -9.07 0.08 -2.76
C PHE A 123 -10.43 0.45 -3.35
#